data_AF-X0Y604-F1
#
_entry.id   AF-X0Y604-F1
#
_cell.length_a   1.000
_cell.length_b   1.000
_cell.length_c   1.000
_cell.angle_alpha   90.00
_cell.angle_beta   90.00
_cell.angle_gamma   90.00
#
_symmetry.space_group_name_H-M   'P 1'
#
loop_
_entity.id
_entity.type
_entity.pdbx_description
1 polymer ?
#
loop_
_entity_poly.entity_id
_entity_poly.type
_entity_poly.pdbx_seq_one_letter_code
_entity_poly.pdbx_strand_id
1 'polypeptide(L)'
;MRIRPVEQVLEEVKYISSCANYKFVNFYDNININHRYLNEFLDGLISQKFTLPWGAELRADVITKEEALKLKKSNCKIVATGVESASEEVLKINFKFQDPSKVAQGIRIFKEVGIAVQAYFVIGLPGDNWERFKKTLKFVETLNLEGGVDRVEFFTATPYPGSDLAMNKEKYGIRILNENYSE
;
A
#
# COMPACT_ATOMS: atom_id res chain seq x y z
N MET A 1 3.16 -3.68 17.08
CA MET A 1 2.26 -2.85 16.25
C MET A 1 1.20 -2.25 17.18
N ARG A 2 0.98 -0.93 17.13
CA ARG A 2 -0.08 -0.26 17.90
C ARG A 2 -1.26 -0.02 16.97
N ILE A 3 -2.41 -0.62 17.26
CA ILE A 3 -3.65 -0.44 16.49
C ILE A 3 -4.53 0.51 17.31
N ARG A 4 -5.03 1.57 16.67
CA ARG A 4 -5.98 2.50 17.30
C ARG A 4 -7.39 1.90 17.25
N PRO A 5 -8.24 2.08 18.27
CA PRO A 5 -9.64 1.66 18.19
C PRO A 5 -10.36 2.36 17.03
N VAL A 6 -11.24 1.62 16.33
CA VAL A 6 -11.96 2.15 15.16
C VAL A 6 -12.80 3.36 15.55
N GLU A 7 -13.43 3.34 16.72
CA GLU A 7 -14.29 4.41 17.22
C GLU A 7 -13.53 5.73 17.34
N GLN A 8 -12.28 5.70 17.84
CA GLN A 8 -11.44 6.90 17.94
C GLN A 8 -11.10 7.48 16.57
N VAL A 9 -10.80 6.61 15.60
CA VAL A 9 -10.53 7.06 14.21
C VAL A 9 -11.79 7.66 13.60
N LEU A 10 -12.96 7.06 13.82
CA LEU A 10 -14.23 7.57 13.32
C LEU A 10 -14.63 8.91 13.97
N GLU A 11 -14.32 9.12 15.25
CA GLU A 11 -14.50 10.42 15.92
C GLU A 11 -13.67 11.52 15.26
N GLU A 12 -12.41 11.21 14.90
CA GLU A 12 -11.55 12.14 14.16
C GLU A 12 -12.09 12.42 12.76
N VAL A 13 -12.54 11.39 12.05
CA VAL A 13 -13.17 11.56 10.73
C VAL A 13 -14.39 12.46 10.80
N LYS A 14 -15.24 12.27 11.82
CA LYS A 14 -16.41 13.13 12.06
C LYS A 14 -16.00 14.57 12.35
N TYR A 15 -14.95 14.77 13.16
CA TYR A 15 -14.40 16.10 13.41
C TYR A 15 -13.87 16.75 12.12
N ILE A 16 -13.13 16.02 11.30
CA ILE A 16 -12.64 16.47 9.99
C ILE A 16 -13.81 16.87 9.08
N SER A 17 -14.88 16.07 9.02
CA SER A 17 -16.09 16.40 8.26
C SER A 17 -16.81 17.66 8.77
N SER A 18 -16.70 17.98 10.06
CA SER A 18 -17.29 19.19 10.64
C SER A 18 -16.47 20.46 10.37
N CYS A 19 -15.18 20.29 10.06
CA CYS A 19 -14.29 21.39 9.73
C CYS A 19 -14.49 21.85 8.28
N ALA A 20 -14.33 23.15 8.02
CA ALA A 20 -14.55 23.70 6.69
C ALA A 20 -13.48 23.26 5.65
N ASN A 21 -13.97 22.99 4.43
CA ASN A 21 -13.27 22.96 3.13
C ASN A 21 -12.22 21.87 2.82
N TYR A 22 -12.22 20.73 3.51
CA TYR A 22 -11.44 19.58 3.04
C TYR A 22 -12.02 19.00 1.73
N LYS A 23 -11.14 18.63 0.80
CA LYS A 23 -11.52 18.02 -0.49
C LYS A 23 -11.21 16.52 -0.56
N PHE A 24 -10.33 16.07 0.30
CA PHE A 24 -9.84 14.70 0.31
C PHE A 24 -9.28 14.34 1.69
N VAL A 25 -9.42 13.08 2.11
CA VAL A 25 -8.74 12.53 3.29
C VAL A 25 -7.85 11.38 2.86
N ASN A 26 -6.59 11.35 3.30
CA ASN A 26 -5.69 10.23 3.02
C ASN A 26 -5.29 9.55 4.33
N PHE A 27 -5.49 8.24 4.42
CA PHE A 27 -5.04 7.42 5.54
C PHE A 27 -3.71 6.75 5.17
N TYR A 28 -2.63 7.12 5.87
CA TYR A 28 -1.29 6.58 5.61
C TYR A 28 -0.99 5.26 6.31
N ASP A 29 -1.83 4.86 7.28
CA ASP A 29 -1.72 3.54 7.88
C ASP A 29 -2.34 2.49 6.98
N ASN A 30 -1.82 1.26 7.02
CA ASN A 30 -2.47 0.11 6.41
C ASN A 30 -3.79 -0.17 7.15
N ILE A 31 -4.91 0.33 6.65
CA ILE A 31 -6.20 0.19 7.34
C ILE A 31 -6.78 -1.24 7.20
N ASN A 32 -6.19 -2.10 6.36
CA ASN A 32 -6.53 -3.52 6.27
C ASN A 32 -5.57 -4.45 7.03
N ILE A 33 -5.14 -4.06 8.24
CA ILE A 33 -4.37 -4.92 9.15
C ILE A 33 -5.03 -6.30 9.32
N ASN A 34 -6.37 -6.32 9.41
CA ASN A 34 -7.17 -7.54 9.31
C ASN A 34 -8.59 -7.20 8.83
N HIS A 35 -9.31 -8.23 8.37
CA HIS A 35 -10.67 -8.10 7.85
C HIS A 35 -11.65 -7.50 8.87
N ARG A 36 -11.55 -7.86 10.16
CA ARG A 36 -12.47 -7.33 11.19
C ARG A 36 -12.34 -5.82 11.32
N TYR A 37 -11.12 -5.33 11.49
CA TYR A 37 -10.82 -3.91 11.62
C TYR A 37 -11.26 -3.13 10.39
N LEU A 38 -10.93 -3.63 9.19
CA LEU A 38 -11.32 -2.99 7.94
C LEU A 38 -12.84 -2.89 7.82
N ASN A 39 -13.56 -3.98 8.06
CA ASN A 39 -15.01 -4.00 7.95
C ASN A 39 -15.68 -3.06 8.96
N GLU A 40 -15.23 -3.08 10.22
CA GLU A 40 -15.74 -2.19 11.26
C GLU A 40 -15.51 -0.71 10.92
N PHE A 41 -14.33 -0.38 10.40
CA PHE A 41 -14.02 0.97 9.92
C PHE A 41 -14.91 1.39 8.75
N LEU A 42 -15.05 0.54 7.72
CA LEU A 42 -15.85 0.85 6.54
C LEU A 42 -17.34 0.96 6.87
N ASP A 43 -17.87 0.06 7.70
CA ASP A 43 -19.26 0.09 8.16
C ASP A 43 -19.51 1.33 9.02
N GLY A 44 -18.52 1.74 9.83
CA GLY A 44 -18.51 3.02 10.54
C GLY A 44 -18.62 4.23 9.61
N LEU A 45 -17.75 4.35 8.60
CA LEU A 45 -17.81 5.43 7.61
C LEU A 45 -19.16 5.48 6.89
N ILE A 46 -19.68 4.31 6.48
CA ILE A 46 -20.96 4.19 5.78
C ILE A 46 -22.12 4.62 6.69
N SER A 47 -22.13 4.17 7.94
CA SER A 47 -23.20 4.50 8.91
C SER A 47 -23.24 5.99 9.25
N GLN A 48 -22.07 6.64 9.34
CA GLN A 48 -21.94 8.07 9.56
C GLN A 48 -22.22 8.91 8.30
N LYS A 49 -22.47 8.27 7.16
CA LYS A 49 -22.65 8.92 5.85
C LYS A 49 -21.48 9.83 5.50
N PHE A 50 -20.25 9.38 5.75
CA PHE A 50 -19.06 10.11 5.38
C PHE A 50 -19.01 10.31 3.86
N THR A 51 -18.98 11.56 3.40
CA THR A 51 -19.09 11.90 1.96
C THR A 51 -17.81 12.44 1.34
N LEU A 52 -16.78 12.76 2.12
CA LEU A 52 -15.53 13.24 1.56
C LEU A 52 -14.85 12.11 0.76
N PRO A 53 -14.32 12.41 -0.44
CA PRO A 53 -13.43 11.49 -1.14
C PRO A 53 -12.23 11.14 -0.26
N TRP A 54 -11.81 9.88 -0.28
CA TRP A 54 -10.64 9.47 0.50
C TRP A 54 -9.82 8.37 -0.18
N GLY A 55 -8.62 8.15 0.34
CA GLY A 55 -7.71 7.10 -0.09
C GLY A 55 -6.93 6.52 1.08
N ALA A 56 -6.33 5.36 0.87
CA ALA A 56 -5.53 4.70 1.87
C ALA A 56 -4.48 3.77 1.28
N GLU A 57 -3.49 3.44 2.10
CA GLU A 57 -2.60 2.31 1.84
C GLU A 57 -3.29 1.00 2.26
N LEU A 58 -3.32 0.03 1.34
CA LEU A 58 -3.87 -1.30 1.59
C LEU A 58 -2.96 -2.37 1.02
N ARG A 59 -2.90 -3.51 1.69
CA ARG A 59 -2.39 -4.75 1.12
C ARG A 59 -3.39 -5.32 0.10
N ALA A 60 -3.07 -5.27 -1.18
CA ALA A 60 -3.94 -5.82 -2.22
C ALA A 60 -4.04 -7.36 -2.18
N ASP A 61 -3.04 -8.07 -1.69
CA ASP A 61 -3.01 -9.55 -1.69
C ASP A 61 -4.01 -10.22 -0.74
N VAL A 62 -4.64 -9.43 0.13
CA VAL A 62 -5.64 -9.91 1.11
C VAL A 62 -7.02 -9.30 0.92
N ILE A 63 -7.24 -8.44 -0.08
CA ILE A 63 -8.54 -7.79 -0.25
C ILE A 63 -9.59 -8.77 -0.80
N THR A 64 -10.80 -8.72 -0.25
CA THR A 64 -11.95 -9.44 -0.79
C THR A 64 -12.83 -8.54 -1.67
N LYS A 65 -13.65 -9.15 -2.54
CA LYS A 65 -14.61 -8.40 -3.37
C LYS A 65 -15.63 -7.64 -2.52
N GLU A 66 -16.07 -8.21 -1.41
CA GLU A 66 -17.01 -7.57 -0.48
C GLU A 66 -16.41 -6.30 0.14
N GLU A 67 -15.16 -6.38 0.62
CA GLU A 67 -14.47 -5.22 1.18
C GLU A 67 -14.22 -4.13 0.13
N ALA A 68 -13.89 -4.50 -1.10
CA ALA A 68 -13.76 -3.56 -2.21
C ALA A 68 -15.08 -2.83 -2.51
N LEU A 69 -16.22 -3.52 -2.45
CA LEU A 69 -17.53 -2.88 -2.58
C LEU A 69 -17.83 -1.92 -1.42
N LYS A 70 -17.46 -2.29 -0.19
CA LYS A 70 -17.58 -1.39 0.98
C LYS A 70 -16.66 -0.16 0.88
N LEU A 71 -15.43 -0.34 0.38
CA LEU A 71 -14.52 0.78 0.05
C LEU A 71 -15.17 1.74 -0.95
N LYS A 72 -15.73 1.20 -2.04
CA LYS A 72 -16.43 2.03 -3.03
C LYS A 72 -17.62 2.78 -2.41
N LYS A 73 -18.43 2.08 -1.61
CA LYS A 73 -19.63 2.63 -0.95
C LYS A 73 -19.29 3.71 0.08
N SER A 74 -18.17 3.58 0.78
CA SER A 74 -17.65 4.59 1.72
C SER A 74 -16.94 5.75 1.02
N ASN A 75 -16.97 5.83 -0.31
CA ASN A 75 -16.38 6.88 -1.13
C ASN A 75 -14.84 6.87 -1.25
N CYS A 76 -14.21 5.71 -1.06
CA CYS A 76 -12.80 5.52 -1.38
C CYS A 76 -12.57 5.70 -2.88
N LYS A 77 -11.60 6.54 -3.25
CA LYS A 77 -11.26 6.88 -4.64
C LYS A 77 -10.00 6.22 -5.12
N ILE A 78 -9.02 6.09 -4.25
CA ILE A 78 -7.70 5.56 -4.61
C ILE A 78 -7.18 4.67 -3.49
N VAL A 79 -6.57 3.56 -3.88
CA VAL A 79 -5.82 2.68 -2.99
C VAL A 79 -4.37 2.68 -3.45
N ALA A 80 -3.48 2.93 -2.51
CA ALA A 80 -2.05 2.73 -2.69
C ALA A 80 -1.68 1.34 -2.18
N THR A 81 -0.89 0.57 -2.93
CA THR A 81 -0.44 -0.77 -2.53
C THR A 81 1.04 -0.97 -2.78
N GLY A 82 1.75 -1.42 -1.75
CA GLY A 82 3.15 -1.84 -1.85
C GLY A 82 3.25 -3.21 -2.53
N VAL A 83 3.68 -3.23 -3.79
CA VAL A 83 4.03 -4.46 -4.51
C VAL A 83 5.48 -4.85 -4.22
N GLU A 84 6.35 -3.84 -4.09
CA GLU A 84 7.78 -3.92 -3.78
C GLU A 84 8.62 -4.58 -4.87
N SER A 85 8.33 -5.85 -5.19
CA SER A 85 9.00 -6.65 -6.22
C SER A 85 8.06 -7.76 -6.71
N ALA A 86 8.21 -8.20 -7.96
CA ALA A 86 7.53 -9.41 -8.45
C ALA A 86 8.40 -10.68 -8.31
N SER A 87 9.59 -10.59 -7.73
CA SER A 87 10.42 -11.75 -7.40
C SER A 87 10.12 -12.21 -5.98
N GLU A 88 9.54 -13.40 -5.84
CA GLU A 88 9.30 -14.05 -4.55
C GLU A 88 10.59 -14.18 -3.73
N GLU A 89 11.73 -14.41 -4.39
CA GLU A 89 13.02 -14.50 -3.73
C GLU A 89 13.41 -13.16 -3.08
N VAL A 90 13.28 -12.04 -3.82
CA VAL A 90 13.53 -10.69 -3.30
C VAL A 90 12.57 -10.38 -2.17
N LEU A 91 11.27 -10.65 -2.33
CA LEU A 91 10.26 -10.41 -1.31
C LEU A 91 10.60 -11.16 -0.01
N LYS A 92 10.92 -12.46 -0.10
CA LYS A 92 11.25 -13.30 1.06
C LYS A 92 12.48 -12.83 1.82
N ILE A 93 13.55 -12.44 1.10
CA ILE A 93 14.78 -11.90 1.71
C ILE A 93 14.49 -10.63 2.53
N ASN A 94 13.51 -9.84 2.06
CA ASN A 94 13.13 -8.57 2.66
C ASN A 94 11.92 -8.68 3.61
N PHE A 95 11.59 -9.89 4.07
CA PHE A 95 10.47 -10.17 4.97
C PHE A 95 9.12 -9.66 4.46
N LYS A 96 8.94 -9.64 3.15
CA LYS A 96 7.67 -9.37 2.47
C LYS A 96 7.06 -10.71 2.07
N PHE A 97 5.87 -11.00 2.57
CA PHE A 97 5.21 -12.29 2.40
C PHE A 97 3.94 -12.21 1.53
N GLN A 98 3.85 -11.16 0.70
CA GLN A 98 2.81 -11.10 -0.34
C GLN A 98 3.15 -12.01 -1.52
N ASP A 99 2.11 -12.57 -2.12
CA ASP A 99 2.16 -13.28 -3.38
C ASP A 99 1.83 -12.29 -4.53
N PRO A 100 2.76 -12.03 -5.48
CA PRO A 100 2.51 -11.12 -6.59
C PRO A 100 1.26 -11.45 -7.41
N SER A 101 0.89 -12.73 -7.52
CA SER A 101 -0.32 -13.15 -8.23
C SER A 101 -1.59 -12.70 -7.48
N LYS A 102 -1.59 -12.80 -6.15
CA LYS A 102 -2.68 -12.30 -5.30
C LYS A 102 -2.74 -10.78 -5.29
N VAL A 103 -1.59 -10.11 -5.32
CA VAL A 103 -1.55 -8.64 -5.50
C VAL A 103 -2.23 -8.26 -6.81
N ALA A 104 -1.90 -8.91 -7.92
CA ALA A 104 -2.55 -8.65 -9.20
C ALA A 104 -4.07 -8.93 -9.15
N GLN A 105 -4.50 -10.00 -8.48
CA GLN A 105 -5.92 -10.29 -8.26
C GLN A 105 -6.62 -9.18 -7.46
N GLY A 106 -6.03 -8.72 -6.35
CA GLY A 106 -6.59 -7.65 -5.54
C GLY A 106 -6.68 -6.32 -6.28
N ILE A 107 -5.67 -6.02 -7.09
CA ILE A 107 -5.67 -4.87 -7.98
C ILE A 107 -6.86 -4.94 -8.95
N ARG A 108 -7.08 -6.08 -9.62
CA ARG A 108 -8.25 -6.27 -10.50
C ARG A 108 -9.57 -6.06 -9.75
N ILE A 109 -9.68 -6.58 -8.52
CA ILE A 109 -10.86 -6.39 -7.67
C ILE A 109 -11.16 -4.89 -7.45
N PHE A 110 -10.14 -4.07 -7.13
CA PHE A 110 -10.31 -2.63 -6.97
C PHE A 110 -10.76 -1.95 -8.27
N LYS A 111 -10.14 -2.31 -9.41
CA LYS A 111 -10.50 -1.75 -10.71
C LYS A 111 -11.92 -2.09 -11.12
N GLU A 112 -12.36 -3.33 -10.90
CA GLU A 112 -13.73 -3.77 -11.20
C GLU A 112 -14.81 -3.00 -10.41
N VAL A 113 -14.50 -2.51 -9.20
CA VAL A 113 -15.42 -1.65 -8.42
C VAL A 113 -15.23 -0.16 -8.69
N GLY A 114 -14.33 0.19 -9.62
CA GLY A 114 -14.04 1.56 -10.02
C GLY A 114 -13.30 2.36 -8.96
N ILE A 115 -12.33 1.74 -8.27
CA ILE A 115 -11.35 2.39 -7.39
C ILE A 115 -10.03 2.51 -8.15
N ALA A 116 -9.39 3.67 -8.09
CA ALA A 116 -8.07 3.88 -8.68
C ALA A 116 -6.99 3.17 -7.85
N VAL A 117 -5.92 2.72 -8.50
CA VAL A 117 -4.82 1.99 -7.87
C VAL A 117 -3.50 2.68 -8.16
N GLN A 118 -2.76 3.00 -7.09
CA GLN A 118 -1.36 3.40 -7.13
C GLN A 118 -0.49 2.24 -6.62
N ALA A 119 0.44 1.76 -7.44
CA ALA A 119 1.32 0.65 -7.09
C ALA A 119 2.74 1.13 -6.80
N TYR A 120 3.29 0.71 -5.67
CA TYR A 120 4.66 1.02 -5.25
C TYR A 120 5.60 -0.16 -5.47
N PHE A 121 6.77 0.14 -6.03
CA PHE A 121 7.86 -0.80 -6.24
C PHE A 121 9.15 -0.24 -5.63
N VAL A 122 10.05 -1.13 -5.22
CA VAL A 122 11.36 -0.74 -4.68
C VAL A 122 12.45 -1.39 -5.50
N ILE A 123 13.30 -0.56 -6.09
CA ILE A 123 14.45 -0.97 -6.89
C ILE A 123 15.66 -1.15 -5.98
N GLY A 124 16.41 -2.25 -6.18
CA GLY A 124 17.69 -2.47 -5.49
C GLY A 124 17.54 -3.02 -4.07
N LEU A 125 16.41 -3.67 -3.76
CA LEU A 125 16.26 -4.41 -2.52
C LEU A 125 17.35 -5.51 -2.39
N PRO A 126 17.77 -5.87 -1.17
CA PRO A 126 18.63 -7.03 -0.94
C PRO A 126 18.19 -8.27 -1.71
N GLY A 127 19.15 -8.87 -2.42
CA GLY A 127 18.92 -10.04 -3.26
C GLY A 127 18.32 -9.71 -4.64
N ASP A 128 18.06 -8.46 -4.98
CA ASP A 128 17.67 -8.09 -6.33
C ASP A 128 18.86 -8.15 -7.30
N ASN A 129 18.57 -8.36 -8.59
CA ASN A 129 19.53 -8.29 -9.69
C ASN A 129 18.79 -8.02 -11.00
N TRP A 130 19.51 -7.85 -12.11
CA TRP A 130 18.88 -7.52 -13.39
C TRP A 130 17.80 -8.54 -13.83
N GLU A 131 18.03 -9.84 -13.65
CA GLU A 131 17.05 -10.86 -14.03
C GLU A 131 15.81 -10.86 -13.14
N ARG A 132 15.96 -10.60 -11.84
CA ARG A 132 14.84 -10.48 -10.90
C ARG A 132 14.08 -9.17 -11.11
N PHE A 133 14.77 -8.07 -11.36
CA PHE A 133 14.17 -6.80 -11.70
C PHE A 133 13.38 -6.86 -13.01
N LYS A 134 13.86 -7.60 -14.02
CA LYS A 134 13.08 -7.88 -15.25
C LYS A 134 11.74 -8.56 -14.96
N LYS A 135 11.66 -9.46 -13.96
CA LYS A 135 10.37 -10.04 -13.53
C LYS A 135 9.41 -8.95 -13.06
N THR A 136 9.91 -7.97 -12.30
CA THR A 136 9.14 -6.81 -11.83
C THR A 136 8.69 -5.91 -12.98
N LEU A 137 9.57 -5.63 -13.96
CA LEU A 137 9.20 -4.87 -15.16
C LEU A 137 8.08 -5.56 -15.94
N LYS A 138 8.21 -6.86 -16.19
CA LYS A 138 7.18 -7.65 -16.89
C LYS A 138 5.86 -7.69 -16.12
N PHE A 139 5.92 -7.73 -14.79
CA PHE A 139 4.74 -7.66 -13.94
C PHE A 139 4.03 -6.30 -14.08
N VAL A 140 4.78 -5.20 -14.05
CA VAL A 140 4.24 -3.85 -14.27
C VAL A 140 3.60 -3.72 -15.66
N GLU A 141 4.25 -4.23 -16.70
CA GLU A 141 3.69 -4.27 -18.06
C GLU A 141 2.37 -5.04 -18.09
N THR A 142 2.32 -6.21 -17.44
CA THR A 142 1.12 -7.04 -17.37
C THR A 142 -0.02 -6.32 -16.66
N LEU A 143 0.27 -5.67 -15.52
CA LEU A 143 -0.73 -4.86 -14.81
C LEU A 143 -1.26 -3.73 -15.70
N ASN A 144 -0.41 -3.04 -16.44
CA ASN A 144 -0.84 -1.95 -17.32
C ASN A 144 -1.71 -2.44 -18.48
N LEU A 145 -1.33 -3.56 -19.11
CA LEU A 145 -2.09 -4.17 -20.21
C LEU A 145 -3.48 -4.66 -19.79
N GLU A 146 -3.63 -5.10 -18.54
CA GLU A 146 -4.91 -5.53 -17.97
C GLU A 146 -5.77 -4.35 -17.45
N GLY A 147 -5.37 -3.10 -17.71
CA GLY A 147 -6.04 -1.91 -17.20
C GLY A 147 -5.87 -1.72 -15.69
N GLY A 148 -4.86 -2.37 -15.10
CA GLY A 148 -4.75 -2.69 -13.68
C GLY A 148 -4.26 -1.58 -12.76
N VAL A 149 -3.52 -0.58 -13.23
CA VAL A 149 -2.97 0.46 -12.34
C VAL A 149 -3.10 1.85 -12.97
N ASP A 150 -3.49 2.83 -12.16
CA ASP A 150 -3.63 4.23 -12.58
C ASP A 150 -2.30 4.99 -12.39
N ARG A 151 -1.46 4.53 -11.46
CA ARG A 151 -0.14 5.10 -11.21
C ARG A 151 0.83 4.03 -10.74
N VAL A 152 2.07 4.11 -11.22
CA VAL A 152 3.20 3.28 -10.77
C VAL A 152 4.28 4.22 -10.27
N GLU A 153 4.79 3.96 -9.07
CA GLU A 153 5.96 4.66 -8.55
C GLU A 153 7.05 3.66 -8.16
N PHE A 154 8.28 4.03 -8.49
CA PHE A 154 9.47 3.31 -8.10
C PHE A 154 10.23 4.14 -7.07
N PHE A 155 10.56 3.50 -5.95
CA PHE A 155 11.46 4.02 -4.94
C PHE A 155 12.78 3.26 -5.01
N THR A 156 13.87 3.89 -4.55
CA THR A 156 15.15 3.21 -4.37
C THR A 156 15.23 2.63 -2.96
N ALA A 157 15.74 1.41 -2.83
CA ALA A 157 16.02 0.81 -1.54
C ALA A 157 17.03 1.68 -0.78
N THR A 158 16.54 2.46 0.17
CA THR A 158 17.33 3.47 0.88
C THR A 158 17.56 3.00 2.32
N PRO A 159 18.82 2.81 2.76
CA PRO A 159 19.15 2.35 4.10
C PRO A 159 18.99 3.49 5.12
N TYR A 160 17.75 3.81 5.50
CA TYR A 160 17.46 4.82 6.51
C TYR A 160 18.02 4.42 7.89
N PRO A 161 18.50 5.37 8.71
CA PRO A 161 18.94 5.10 10.09
C PRO A 161 17.93 4.28 10.88
N GLY A 162 18.41 3.24 11.56
CA GLY A 162 17.57 2.33 12.36
C GLY A 162 16.76 1.29 11.57
N SER A 163 16.80 1.32 10.22
CA SER A 163 16.24 0.25 9.41
C SER A 163 17.14 -1.00 9.40
N ASP A 164 16.56 -2.17 9.12
CA ASP A 164 17.31 -3.41 8.96
C ASP A 164 18.38 -3.29 7.85
N LEU A 165 18.09 -2.55 6.78
CA LEU A 165 19.03 -2.28 5.69
C LEU A 165 20.29 -1.52 6.16
N ALA A 166 20.13 -0.53 7.04
CA ALA A 166 21.24 0.25 7.57
C ALA A 166 22.00 -0.51 8.66
N MET A 167 21.27 -1.14 9.59
CA MET A 167 21.86 -1.86 10.72
C MET A 167 22.60 -3.13 10.29
N ASN A 168 22.11 -3.80 9.24
CA ASN A 168 22.70 -5.02 8.70
C ASN A 168 23.30 -4.79 7.31
N LYS A 169 23.90 -3.61 7.06
CA LYS A 169 24.44 -3.22 5.74
C LYS A 169 25.43 -4.24 5.17
N GLU A 170 26.30 -4.81 6.00
CA GLU A 170 27.26 -5.85 5.57
C GLU A 170 26.59 -7.15 5.12
N LYS A 171 25.56 -7.61 5.86
CA LYS A 171 24.76 -8.80 5.52
C LYS A 171 24.17 -8.68 4.12
N TYR A 172 23.76 -7.47 3.74
CA TYR A 172 23.11 -7.20 2.46
C TYR A 172 24.06 -6.66 1.38
N GLY A 173 25.36 -6.52 1.67
CA GLY A 173 26.34 -5.97 0.74
C GLY A 173 26.09 -4.48 0.41
N ILE A 174 25.47 -3.74 1.31
CA ILE A 174 25.13 -2.33 1.14
C ILE A 174 26.30 -1.46 1.59
N ARG A 175 26.74 -0.56 0.70
CA ARG A 175 27.70 0.50 1.03
C ARG A 175 26.95 1.82 1.19
N ILE A 176 26.96 2.37 2.41
CA ILE A 176 26.45 3.72 2.68
C ILE A 176 27.52 4.72 2.25
N LEU A 177 27.15 5.65 1.36
CA LEU A 177 28.09 6.63 0.78
C LEU A 177 28.21 7.90 1.63
N ASN A 178 27.16 8.26 2.36
CA ASN A 178 27.12 9.41 3.26
C ASN A 178 26.34 9.05 4.52
N GLU A 179 26.92 9.36 5.69
CA GLU A 179 26.31 9.18 7.02
C GLU A 179 25.95 10.53 7.67
N ASN A 180 26.16 11.64 6.97
CA ASN A 180 25.70 12.97 7.38
C ASN A 180 24.24 13.18 6.94
N TYR A 181 23.31 13.15 7.89
CA TYR A 181 21.88 13.33 7.66
C TYR A 181 21.40 14.78 7.86
N SER A 182 22.32 15.74 8.05
CA SER A 182 21.99 17.14 8.31
C SER A 182 22.00 18.03 7.06
N GLU A 183 22.21 17.46 5.87
CA GLU A 183 22.21 18.16 4.57
C GLU A 183 20.88 17.99 3.83
#